data_AF-A0AAE3CA80-F1
#
_entry.id   AF-A0AAE3CA80-F1
#
_cell.length_a   1.000
_cell.length_b   1.000
_cell.length_c   1.000
_cell.angle_alpha   90.00
_cell.angle_beta   90.00
_cell.angle_gamma   90.00
#
_symmetry.space_group_name_H-M   'P 1'
#
loop_
_entity.id
_entity.type
_entity.pdbx_description
1 polymer ?
#
loop_
_entity_poly.entity_id
_entity_poly.type
_entity_poly.pdbx_seq_one_letter_code
_entity_poly.pdbx_strand_id
1 'polypeptide(L)' 'MSDKASDQLIKFLSKKGDYYVELAQQHLHDNEPEKAKELLESAVSFYTKAGLKDKIEETRKRIEAISKK' A
#
# COMPACT_ATOMS: atom_id res chain seq x y z
N MET A 1 17.76 -3.77 -23.06
CA MET A 1 17.08 -4.75 -22.20
C MET A 1 15.69 -4.21 -21.95
N SER A 2 14.67 -5.04 -22.14
CA SER A 2 13.28 -4.70 -22.49
C SER A 2 12.50 -3.87 -21.44
N ASP A 3 12.05 -2.67 -21.83
CA ASP A 3 11.12 -1.80 -21.07
C ASP A 3 9.81 -2.52 -20.64
N LYS A 4 9.45 -3.63 -21.30
CA LYS A 4 8.23 -4.38 -20.97
C LYS A 4 8.35 -5.18 -19.66
N ALA A 5 9.56 -5.61 -19.29
CA ALA A 5 9.78 -6.37 -18.07
C ALA A 5 9.63 -5.47 -16.83
N SER A 6 10.06 -4.22 -16.91
CA SER A 6 9.82 -3.22 -15.87
C SER A 6 8.34 -2.86 -15.74
N ASP A 7 7.60 -2.77 -16.85
CA ASP A 7 6.17 -2.42 -16.81
C ASP A 7 5.31 -3.51 -16.15
N GLN A 8 5.60 -4.78 -16.45
CA GLN A 8 4.91 -5.90 -15.81
C GLN A 8 5.24 -5.96 -14.31
N LEU A 9 6.49 -5.70 -13.94
CA LEU A 9 6.90 -5.64 -12.54
C LEU A 9 6.21 -4.49 -11.80
N ILE A 10 6.18 -3.28 -12.38
CA ILE A 10 5.48 -2.12 -11.80
C ILE A 10 3.99 -2.43 -11.62
N LYS A 11 3.34 -3.03 -12.62
CA LYS A 11 1.92 -3.43 -12.51
C LYS A 11 1.70 -4.46 -11.42
N PHE A 12 2.57 -5.46 -11.30
CA PHE A 12 2.49 -6.46 -10.24
C PHE A 12 2.63 -5.82 -8.85
N LEU A 13 3.64 -4.98 -8.66
CA LEU A 13 3.89 -4.28 -7.40
C LEU A 13 2.74 -3.34 -7.05
N SER A 14 2.21 -2.59 -8.03
CA SER A 14 1.04 -1.73 -7.84
C SER A 14 -0.17 -2.52 -7.36
N LYS A 15 -0.51 -3.62 -8.04
CA LYS A 15 -1.62 -4.50 -7.66
C LYS A 15 -1.43 -5.13 -6.28
N LYS A 16 -0.20 -5.50 -5.93
CA LYS A 16 0.10 -6.02 -4.59
C LYS A 16 -0.12 -4.94 -3.53
N GLY A 17 0.34 -3.72 -3.77
CA GLY A 17 0.05 -2.60 -2.87
C GLY A 17 -1.46 -2.34 -2.72
N ASP A 18 -2.21 -2.35 -3.83
CA ASP A 18 -3.67 -2.12 -3.82
C ASP A 18 -4.38 -3.18 -2.96
N TYR A 19 -4.00 -4.45 -3.12
CA TYR A 19 -4.54 -5.55 -2.30
C TYR A 19 -4.33 -5.34 -0.80
N TYR A 20 -3.13 -4.89 -0.38
CA TYR A 20 -2.86 -4.63 1.03
C TYR A 20 -3.67 -3.45 1.57
N VAL A 21 -3.94 -2.44 0.74
CA VAL A 21 -4.80 -1.31 1.10
C VAL A 21 -6.25 -1.77 1.30
N GLU A 22 -6.78 -2.59 0.40
CA GLU A 22 -8.13 -3.16 0.53
C GLU A 22 -8.25 -4.02 1.78
N LEU A 23 -7.25 -4.88 2.04
CA LEU A 23 -7.25 -5.71 3.25
C LEU A 23 -7.17 -4.86 4.53
N ALA A 24 -6.37 -3.79 4.52
CA ALA A 24 -6.31 -2.85 5.65
C ALA A 24 -7.67 -2.19 5.92
N GLN A 25 -8.44 -1.84 4.87
CA GLN A 25 -9.78 -1.28 5.03
C GLN A 25 -10.73 -2.26 5.72
N GLN A 26 -10.64 -3.56 5.40
CA GLN A 26 -11.41 -4.59 6.09
C GLN A 26 -11.06 -4.66 7.58
N HIS A 27 -9.77 -4.67 7.92
CA HIS A 27 -9.34 -4.64 9.33
C HIS A 27 -9.78 -3.37 10.07
N LEU A 28 -9.82 -2.21 9.41
CA LEU A 28 -10.39 -1.00 10.02
C LEU A 28 -11.89 -1.12 10.27
N HIS A 29 -12.63 -1.77 9.37
CA HIS A 29 -14.05 -2.06 9.58
C HIS A 29 -14.26 -2.99 10.78
N ASP A 30 -13.37 -3.96 10.95
CA ASP A 30 -13.40 -4.96 12.04
C ASP A 30 -12.82 -4.43 13.37
N ASN A 31 -12.52 -3.12 13.48
CA ASN A 31 -11.88 -2.47 14.63
C ASN A 31 -10.50 -3.06 15.01
N GLU A 32 -9.70 -3.43 14.00
CA GLU A 32 -8.33 -3.94 14.16
C GLU A 32 -7.29 -2.94 13.58
N PRO A 33 -7.11 -1.75 14.20
CA PRO A 33 -6.30 -0.66 13.64
C PRO A 33 -4.80 -0.97 13.53
N GLU A 34 -4.23 -1.74 14.47
CA GLU A 34 -2.82 -2.12 14.42
C GLU A 34 -2.53 -3.03 13.21
N LYS A 35 -3.40 -4.02 12.95
CA LYS A 35 -3.27 -4.88 11.76
C LYS A 35 -3.44 -4.08 10.48
N ALA A 36 -4.41 -3.16 10.45
CA ALA A 36 -4.58 -2.27 9.31
C ALA A 36 -3.32 -1.44 9.04
N LYS A 37 -2.66 -0.93 10.09
CA LYS A 37 -1.41 -0.19 9.97
C LYS A 37 -0.28 -1.03 9.37
N GLU A 38 -0.05 -2.25 9.87
CA GLU A 38 0.97 -3.16 9.34
C GLU A 38 0.76 -3.48 7.84
N LEU A 39 -0.50 -3.64 7.44
CA LEU A 39 -0.88 -3.87 6.05
C LEU A 39 -0.62 -2.62 5.18
N LEU A 40 -0.93 -1.42 5.69
CA LEU A 40 -0.63 -0.18 4.97
C LEU A 40 0.88 0.07 4.86
N GLU A 41 1.68 -0.27 5.86
CA GLU A 41 3.15 -0.22 5.78
C GLU A 41 3.68 -1.19 4.71
N SER A 42 3.07 -2.38 4.62
CA SER A 42 3.36 -3.33 3.54
C SER A 42 3.02 -2.74 2.16
N ALA A 43 1.86 -2.10 2.01
CA ALA A 43 1.47 -1.42 0.78
C ALA A 43 2.48 -0.32 0.38
N VAL A 44 2.94 0.50 1.33
CA VAL A 44 3.99 1.51 1.10
C VAL A 44 5.27 0.87 0.55
N SER A 45 5.70 -0.27 1.08
CA SER A 45 6.88 -0.99 0.58
C SER A 45 6.72 -1.41 -0.89
N PHE A 46 5.54 -1.92 -1.28
CA PHE A 46 5.25 -2.27 -2.67
C PHE A 46 5.22 -1.06 -3.60
N TYR A 47 4.56 0.02 -3.20
CA TYR A 47 4.53 1.25 -4.00
C TYR A 47 5.91 1.91 -4.12
N THR A 48 6.74 1.82 -3.10
CA THR A 48 8.14 2.30 -3.13
C THR A 48 8.95 1.53 -4.17
N LYS A 49 8.84 0.19 -4.19
CA LYS A 49 9.48 -0.65 -5.22
C LYS A 49 8.95 -0.37 -6.63
N ALA A 50 7.70 0.06 -6.75
CA ALA A 50 7.05 0.43 -8.01
C ALA A 50 7.34 1.88 -8.45
N GLY A 51 7.95 2.72 -7.61
CA GLY A 51 8.18 4.14 -7.89
C GLY A 51 6.90 5.00 -7.87
N LEU A 52 5.81 4.54 -7.26
CA LEU A 52 4.49 5.18 -7.30
C LEU A 52 4.34 6.22 -6.17
N LYS A 53 4.97 7.38 -6.33
CA LYS A 53 5.05 8.43 -5.29
C LYS A 53 3.70 8.87 -4.73
N ASP A 54 2.71 9.08 -5.59
CA ASP A 54 1.37 9.54 -5.15
C ASP A 54 0.70 8.52 -4.23
N LYS A 55 0.76 7.23 -4.60
CA LYS A 55 0.22 6.14 -3.77
C LYS A 55 0.98 5.99 -2.45
N ILE A 56 2.29 6.21 -2.44
CA ILE A 56 3.10 6.20 -1.19
C ILE A 56 2.61 7.29 -0.24
N GLU A 57 2.47 8.53 -0.74
CA GLU A 57 2.06 9.66 0.08
C GLU A 57 0.63 9.47 0.62
N GLU A 58 -0.29 9.06 -0.24
CA GLU A 58 -1.67 8.78 0.16
C GLU A 58 -1.74 7.69 1.24
N THR A 59 -0.98 6.60 1.07
CA THR A 59 -0.98 5.49 2.04
C THR A 59 -0.36 5.92 3.38
N ARG A 60 0.68 6.75 3.37
CA ARG A 60 1.26 7.31 4.61
C ARG A 60 0.28 8.21 5.35
N LYS A 61 -0.47 9.05 4.64
CA LYS A 61 -1.53 9.87 5.24
C LYS A 61 -2.59 9.01 5.93
N ARG A 62 -2.96 7.87 5.34
CA ARG A 62 -3.89 6.90 5.95
C ARG A 62 -3.30 6.29 7.23
N ILE A 63 -2.03 5.91 7.23
CA ILE A 63 -1.33 5.41 8.44
C ILE A 63 -1.36 6.46 9.57
N GLU A 64 -1.02 7.71 9.26
CA GLU A 64 -1.04 8.79 10.24
C GLU A 64 -2.43 9.06 10.80
N ALA A 65 -3.48 8.93 9.98
CA ALA A 65 -4.86 9.09 10.41
C ALA A 65 -5.30 8.00 11.40
N ILE A 66 -4.76 6.78 11.28
CA ILE A 66 -5.03 5.68 12.23
C ILE A 66 -4.37 5.97 13.58
N SER A 67 -3.13 6.46 13.61
CA SER A 67 -2.40 6.74 14.85
C SER A 67 -2.90 7.97 15.63
N LYS A 68 -3.79 8.78 15.04
CA LYS A 68 -4.40 9.96 15.68
C LYS A 68 -5.76 9.68 16.32
N LYS A 69 -6.24 8.44 16.24
CA LYS A 69 -7.50 7.97 16.85
C LYS A 69 -7.21 7.28 18.18
#